data_AF-A0A139WQJ1-F1
#
_entry.id   AF-A0A139WQJ1-F1
#
_cell.length_a   1.000
_cell.length_b   1.000
_cell.length_c   1.000
_cell.angle_alpha   90.00
_cell.angle_beta   90.00
_cell.angle_gamma   90.00
#
_symmetry.space_group_name_H-M   'P 1'
#
loop_
_entity.id
_entity.type
_entity.pdbx_description
1 polymer ?
#
loop_
_entity_poly.entity_id
_entity_poly.type
_entity_poly.pdbx_seq_one_letter_code
_entity_poly.pdbx_strand_id
1 'polypeptide(L)' 'MNNEHYNTEQLNHFLTGIGNFYWTANMDKFCEICGFRNDWYGEEKWRQWQELHKALTYFDQETLMKLVQAGHSKEKLPS' A
#
# COMPACT_ATOMS: atom_id res chain seq x y z
N MET A 1 10.00 21.13 14.26
CA MET A 1 10.68 20.32 13.23
C MET A 1 10.59 18.87 13.68
N ASN A 2 9.88 17.97 12.97
CA ASN A 2 10.01 16.50 13.06
C ASN A 2 8.87 15.69 12.37
N ASN A 3 7.73 16.29 11.99
CA ASN A 3 6.63 15.51 11.40
C ASN A 3 6.80 15.17 9.91
N GLU A 4 7.49 15.99 9.12
CA GLU A 4 7.64 15.72 7.67
C GLU A 4 8.57 14.54 7.38
N HIS A 5 9.72 14.48 8.06
CA HIS A 5 10.69 13.38 7.87
C HIS A 5 10.14 12.02 8.29
N TYR A 6 9.37 11.95 9.39
CA TYR A 6 8.79 10.71 9.89
C TYR A 6 7.80 10.10 8.90
N ASN A 7 6.99 10.93 8.24
CA ASN A 7 5.99 10.48 7.27
C ASN A 7 6.62 9.93 5.98
N THR A 8 7.75 10.50 5.54
CA THR A 8 8.46 10.01 4.34
C THR A 8 9.09 8.64 4.57
N GLU A 9 9.73 8.42 5.72
CA GLU A 9 10.35 7.12 6.05
C GLU A 9 9.30 6.01 6.16
N GLN A 10 8.17 6.29 6.79
CA GLN A 10 7.06 5.34 6.90
C GLN A 10 6.46 4.99 5.54
N LEU A 11 6.24 5.98 4.67
CA LEU A 11 5.74 5.73 3.32
C LEU A 11 6.74 4.89 2.51
N ASN A 12 8.03 5.18 2.60
CA ASN A 12 9.07 4.42 1.90
C ASN A 12 9.14 2.98 2.38
N HIS A 13 9.06 2.79 3.70
CA HIS A 13 9.02 1.47 4.30
C HIS A 13 7.81 0.67 3.79
N PHE A 14 6.63 1.31 3.75
CA PHE A 14 5.40 0.70 3.22
C PHE A 14 5.54 0.33 1.73
N LEU A 15 5.92 1.28 0.87
CA LEU A 15 6.02 1.05 -0.58
C LEU A 15 7.06 -0.02 -0.92
N THR A 16 8.20 -0.01 -0.22
CA THR A 16 9.25 -1.01 -0.38
C THR A 16 8.77 -2.39 0.09
N GLY A 17 8.06 -2.48 1.21
CA GLY A 17 7.49 -3.73 1.71
C GLY A 17 6.49 -4.35 0.74
N ILE A 18 5.54 -3.55 0.25
CA ILE A 18 4.55 -4.00 -0.74
C ILE A 18 5.20 -4.41 -2.05
N GLY A 19 6.16 -3.63 -2.57
CA GLY A 19 6.89 -3.95 -3.79
C GLY A 19 7.73 -5.23 -3.69
N ASN A 20 8.48 -5.40 -2.60
CA ASN A 20 9.31 -6.60 -2.40
C ASN A 20 8.44 -7.86 -2.25
N PHE A 21 7.31 -7.75 -1.56
CA PHE A 21 6.38 -8.87 -1.46
C PHE A 21 5.75 -9.18 -2.82
N TYR A 22 5.46 -8.17 -3.65
CA TYR A 22 4.97 -8.39 -5.02
C TYR A 22 5.87 -9.28 -5.88
N TRP A 23 7.18 -9.05 -5.82
CA TRP A 23 8.15 -9.84 -6.58
C TRP A 23 8.39 -11.24 -6.05
N THR A 24 8.09 -11.49 -4.77
CA THR A 24 8.46 -12.75 -4.09
C THR A 24 7.27 -13.63 -3.73
N ALA A 25 6.05 -13.10 -3.75
CA ALA A 25 4.84 -13.83 -3.39
C ALA A 25 4.26 -14.60 -4.57
N ASN A 26 3.70 -15.76 -4.25
CA ASN A 26 2.67 -16.42 -5.04
C ASN A 26 1.35 -16.44 -4.24
N MET A 27 0.28 -16.90 -4.87
CA MET A 27 -1.05 -16.95 -4.23
C MET A 27 -1.05 -17.76 -2.92
N ASP A 28 -0.34 -18.89 -2.87
CA ASP A 28 -0.24 -19.72 -1.67
C ASP A 28 0.40 -18.95 -0.50
N LYS A 29 1.54 -18.30 -0.77
CA LYS A 29 2.26 -17.53 0.25
C LYS A 29 1.47 -16.32 0.73
N PHE A 30 0.76 -15.66 -0.18
CA PHE A 30 -0.16 -14.59 0.14
C PHE A 30 -1.28 -15.07 1.06
N CYS A 31 -1.94 -16.18 0.74
CA CYS A 31 -3.01 -16.73 1.56
C CYS A 31 -2.49 -17.15 2.94
N GLU A 32 -1.32 -17.79 3.02
CA GLU A 32 -0.67 -18.17 4.28
C GLU A 32 -0.45 -16.96 5.20
N ILE A 33 0.17 -15.89 4.69
CA ILE A 33 0.50 -14.69 5.48
C ILE A 33 -0.76 -13.93 5.92
N CYS A 34 -1.77 -13.86 5.04
CA CYS A 34 -3.01 -13.15 5.34
C CYS A 34 -4.03 -13.99 6.12
N GLY A 35 -3.75 -15.27 6.39
CA GLY A 35 -4.69 -16.18 7.03
C GLY A 35 -5.92 -16.50 6.18
N PHE A 36 -5.80 -16.39 4.85
CA PHE A 36 -6.85 -16.76 3.91
C PHE A 36 -6.75 -18.24 3.56
N ARG A 37 -7.89 -18.82 3.20
CA ARG A 37 -7.90 -20.11 2.53
C ARG A 37 -7.51 -19.89 1.07
N ASN A 38 -6.78 -20.84 0.49
CA ASN A 38 -6.58 -20.88 -0.96
C ASN A 38 -7.86 -21.41 -1.62
N ASP A 39 -8.86 -20.54 -1.68
CA ASP A 39 -10.14 -20.74 -2.34
C ASP A 39 -10.53 -19.46 -3.09
N TRP A 40 -11.78 -19.38 -3.55
CA TRP A 40 -12.29 -18.25 -4.31
C TRP A 40 -12.11 -16.90 -3.59
N TYR A 41 -12.17 -16.87 -2.25
CA TYR A 41 -11.99 -15.65 -1.48
C TYR A 41 -10.52 -15.24 -1.44
N GLY A 42 -9.62 -16.21 -1.22
CA GLY A 42 -8.18 -15.99 -1.32
C GLY A 42 -7.75 -15.50 -2.70
N GLU A 43 -8.34 -16.04 -3.77
CA GLU A 43 -8.06 -15.64 -5.15
C GLU A 43 -8.49 -14.21 -5.44
N GLU A 44 -9.69 -13.83 -4.99
CA GLU A 44 -10.18 -12.47 -5.13
C GLU A 44 -9.28 -11.48 -4.36
N LYS A 45 -8.86 -11.83 -3.14
CA LYS A 45 -7.95 -10.98 -2.35
C LYS A 45 -6.57 -10.88 -2.98
N TRP A 46 -6.07 -11.96 -3.56
CA TRP A 46 -4.82 -11.97 -4.31
C TRP A 46 -4.89 -11.00 -5.50
N ARG A 47 -5.94 -11.07 -6.32
CA ARG A 47 -6.15 -10.15 -7.45
C ARG A 47 -6.25 -8.69 -7.00
N GLN A 48 -7.03 -8.41 -5.95
CA GLN A 48 -7.16 -7.07 -5.40
C GLN A 48 -5.81 -6.50 -4.91
N TRP A 49 -4.96 -7.34 -4.30
CA TRP A 49 -3.63 -6.91 -3.88
C TRP A 49 -2.69 -6.66 -5.08
N GLN A 50 -2.77 -7.45 -6.15
CA GLN A 50 -2.00 -7.20 -7.37
C GLN A 50 -2.39 -5.87 -8.01
N GLU A 51 -3.69 -5.57 -8.07
CA GLU A 51 -4.20 -4.29 -8.56
C GLU A 51 -3.79 -3.11 -7.66
N LEU A 52 -3.77 -3.30 -6.33
CA LEU A 52 -3.23 -2.30 -5.41
C LEU A 52 -1.77 -1.98 -5.70
N HIS A 53 -0.91 -3.00 -5.81
CA HIS A 53 0.50 -2.79 -6.13
C HIS A 53 0.65 -2.04 -7.46
N LYS A 54 -0.06 -2.46 -8.50
CA LYS A 54 -0.05 -1.79 -9.81
C LYS A 54 -0.48 -0.32 -9.70
N ALA A 55 -1.57 -0.03 -8.99
CA ALA A 55 -2.06 1.33 -8.80
C ALA A 55 -1.03 2.21 -8.06
N LEU A 56 -0.34 1.66 -7.05
CA LEU A 56 0.72 2.39 -6.32
C LEU A 56 1.88 2.78 -7.25
N THR A 57 2.22 1.96 -8.25
CA THR A 57 3.30 2.29 -9.21
C THR A 57 2.96 3.42 -10.20
N TYR A 58 1.70 3.83 -10.31
CA TYR A 58 1.31 4.95 -11.17
C TYR A 58 1.61 6.32 -10.58
N PHE A 59 1.95 6.38 -9.28
CA PHE A 59 2.25 7.61 -8.58
C PHE A 59 3.72 7.64 -8.19
N ASP A 60 4.34 8.81 -8.27
CA ASP A 60 5.61 9.02 -7.59
C ASP A 60 5.40 9.12 -6.07
N GLN A 61 6.50 8.89 -5.34
CA GLN A 61 6.51 8.90 -3.89
C GLN A 61 6.09 10.26 -3.30
N GLU A 62 6.46 11.37 -3.96
CA GLU A 62 6.10 12.72 -3.50
C GLU A 62 4.59 12.95 -3.56
N THR A 63 3.95 12.48 -4.62
CA THR A 63 2.49 12.56 -4.82
C THR A 63 1.77 11.75 -3.76
N LEU A 64 2.18 10.50 -3.52
CA LEU A 64 1.60 9.66 -2.48
C LEU A 64 1.75 10.28 -1.08
N MET A 65 2.90 10.90 -0.80
CA MET A 65 3.14 11.60 0.46
C MET A 65 2.17 12.77 0.66
N LYS A 66 1.98 13.61 -0.35
CA LYS A 66 1.03 14.74 -0.30
C LYS A 66 -0.41 14.27 -0.06
N LEU A 67 -0.82 13.17 -0.70
CA LEU A 67 -2.14 12.58 -0.51
C LEU A 67 -2.36 12.07 0.92
N VAL A 68 -1.37 11.37 1.49
CA VAL A 68 -1.41 10.89 2.88
C VAL A 68 -1.48 12.08 3.85
N GLN A 69 -0.66 13.10 3.65
CA GLN A 69 -0.68 14.31 4.47
C GLN A 69 -2.04 15.01 4.42
N ALA A 70 -2.63 15.15 3.22
CA ALA A 70 -3.95 15.75 3.05
C ALA A 70 -5.05 14.99 3.81
N GLY A 71 -4.97 13.65 3.88
CA GLY A 71 -5.92 12.84 4.66
C GLY A 71 -5.80 13.00 6.19
N HIS A 72 -4.65 13.42 6.69
CA HIS A 72 -4.42 13.70 8.11
C HIS A 72 -4.68 15.16 8.51
N SER A 73 -4.58 16.07 7.54
CA SER A 73 -4.94 17.46 7.75
C SER A 73 -6.43 17.55 8.03
N LYS A 74 -6.82 18.07 9.20
CA LYS A 74 -8.21 18.43 9.55
C LYS A 74 -8.78 19.57 8.70
N GLU A 75 -8.09 19.97 7.64
CA GLU A 75 -8.58 21.02 6.75
C GLU A 75 -9.81 20.49 6.03
N LYS A 76 -10.94 21.13 6.30
CA LYS A 76 -12.17 20.95 5.55
C LYS A 76 -11.81 21.08 4.07
N LEU A 77 -11.89 19.96 3.35
CA LEU A 77 -11.98 19.99 1.90
C LEU A 77 -13.07 21.03 1.56
N PRO A 78 -12.77 22.05 0.75
CA PRO A 78 -13.79 23.01 0.34
C PRO A 78 -14.93 22.24 -0.32
N SER A 79 -16.13 22.43 0.22
CA SER A 79 -17.40 21.88 -0.24
C SER A 79 -17.71 22.29 -1.68
#